data_AF-A0A3L7XW61-F1
#
_entry.id   AF-A0A3L7XW61-F1
#
_cell.length_a   1.000
_cell.length_b   1.000
_cell.length_c   1.000
_cell.angle_alpha   90.00
_cell.angle_beta   90.00
_cell.angle_gamma   90.00
#
_symmetry.space_group_name_H-M   'P 1'
#
loop_
_entity.id
_entity.type
_entity.pdbx_description
1 polymer ?
#
loop_
_entity_poly.entity_id
_entity_poly.type
_entity_poly.pdbx_seq_one_letter_code
_entity_poly.pdbx_strand_id
1 'polypeptide(L)' 'EQRLEGVASVTVLRSNYGLSIPSLPFLADVADEVVLEIRFVAAPE' A
#
# COMPACT_ATOMS: atom_id res chain seq x y z
N GLU A 1 13.48 3.65 -26.02
CA GLU A 1 13.82 4.23 -24.70
C GLU A 1 14.26 3.12 -23.73
N GLN A 2 14.61 3.44 -22.48
CA GLN A 2 15.07 2.46 -21.48
C GLN A 2 13.93 2.09 -20.51
N ARG A 3 13.83 0.78 -20.20
CA ARG A 3 12.92 0.23 -19.17
C ARG A 3 13.35 0.74 -17.79
N LEU A 4 12.41 1.29 -17.03
CA LEU A 4 12.63 1.75 -15.66
C LEU A 4 11.98 0.78 -14.67
N GLU A 5 12.68 0.43 -13.61
CA GLU A 5 12.17 -0.42 -12.53
C GLU A 5 12.39 0.28 -11.19
N GLY A 6 11.50 0.06 -10.23
CA GLY A 6 11.65 0.66 -8.92
C GLY A 6 10.65 0.15 -7.88
N VAL A 7 10.90 0.60 -6.65
CA VAL A 7 9.99 0.44 -5.51
C VAL A 7 9.60 1.83 -5.04
N ALA A 8 8.30 2.06 -4.89
CA ALA A 8 7.76 3.27 -4.29
C ALA A 8 7.02 2.90 -3.00
N SER A 9 7.05 3.78 -2.01
CA SER A 9 6.28 3.65 -0.78
C SER A 9 5.51 4.93 -0.49
N VAL A 10 4.30 4.79 0.03
CA VAL A 10 3.46 5.91 0.44
C VAL A 10 2.58 5.51 1.62
N THR A 11 2.34 6.44 2.54
CA THR A 11 1.39 6.26 3.64
C THR A 11 0.01 6.76 3.21
N VAL A 12 -1.01 5.93 3.41
CA VAL A 12 -2.41 6.28 3.11
C VAL A 12 -3.31 5.94 4.30
N LEU A 13 -4.50 6.53 4.34
CA LEU A 13 -5.53 6.15 5.30
C LEU A 13 -6.39 5.03 4.70
N ARG A 14 -6.46 3.87 5.35
CA ARG A 14 -7.22 2.71 4.86
C ARG A 14 -8.71 3.01 4.78
N SER A 15 -9.22 3.88 5.67
CA SER A 15 -10.60 4.35 5.69
C SER A 15 -11.02 5.06 4.39
N ASN A 16 -10.12 5.81 3.75
CA ASN A 16 -10.39 6.49 2.47
C ASN A 16 -10.71 5.52 1.32
N TYR A 17 -10.30 4.25 1.45
CA TYR A 17 -10.49 3.21 0.45
C TYR A 17 -11.49 2.13 0.88
N GLY A 18 -12.20 2.34 2.01
CA GLY A 18 -13.15 1.35 2.54
C GLY A 18 -12.50 0.05 3.00
N LEU A 19 -11.19 0.06 3.29
CA LEU A 19 -10.46 -1.13 3.72
C LEU A 19 -10.70 -1.38 5.21
N SER A 20 -11.43 -2.45 5.50
CA SER A 20 -11.70 -2.93 6.87
C SER A 20 -10.73 -4.02 7.27
N ILE A 21 -10.15 -3.90 8.46
CA ILE A 21 -9.35 -4.98 9.07
C ILE A 21 -10.26 -5.75 10.03
N PRO A 22 -10.42 -7.07 9.86
CA PRO A 22 -11.26 -7.86 10.74
C PRO A 22 -10.67 -7.87 12.16
N SER A 23 -11.54 -7.67 13.15
CA SER A 23 -11.17 -7.76 14.55
C SER A 23 -10.92 -9.23 14.91
N LEU A 24 -9.68 -9.56 15.27
CA LEU A 24 -9.31 -10.89 15.75
C LEU A 24 -8.89 -10.79 17.23
N PRO A 25 -9.15 -11.82 18.07
CA PRO A 25 -8.92 -11.74 19.52
C PRO A 25 -7.47 -11.45 19.93
N PHE A 26 -6.52 -11.71 19.04
CA PHE A 26 -5.09 -11.53 19.22
C PHE A 26 -4.52 -10.37 18.41
N LEU A 27 -5.37 -9.64 17.67
CA LEU A 27 -4.97 -8.50 16.88
C LEU A 27 -5.25 -7.23 17.69
N ALA A 28 -4.20 -6.50 18.04
CA ALA A 28 -4.32 -5.20 18.68
C ALA A 28 -5.03 -4.18 17.77
N ASP A 29 -5.44 -3.05 18.34
CA ASP A 29 -6.01 -1.95 17.59
C ASP A 29 -5.09 -1.56 16.42
N VAL A 30 -5.62 -1.67 15.20
CA VAL A 30 -4.85 -1.37 13.99
C VAL A 30 -5.10 0.08 13.58
N ALA A 31 -4.00 0.82 13.41
CA ALA A 31 -4.02 2.20 12.96
C ALA A 31 -4.75 2.36 11.61
N ASP A 32 -5.27 3.57 11.39
CA ASP A 32 -5.88 3.92 10.09
C ASP A 32 -4.81 4.20 9.02
N GLU A 33 -3.62 4.64 9.43
CA GLU A 33 -2.46 4.81 8.55
C GLU A 33 -1.86 3.45 8.16
N VAL A 34 -1.72 3.22 6.85
CA VAL A 34 -1.10 2.02 6.29
C VAL A 34 -0.07 2.39 5.24
N VAL A 35 1.01 1.61 5.16
CA VAL A 35 2.06 1.77 4.15
C VAL A 35 1.71 0.93 2.92
N LEU A 36 1.62 1.58 1.77
CA LEU A 36 1.50 0.94 0.46
C LEU A 36 2.89 0.85 -0.17
N GLU A 37 3.36 -0.37 -0.45
CA GLU A 37 4.56 -0.62 -1.25
C GLU A 37 4.15 -1.01 -2.67
N ILE A 38 4.69 -0.31 -3.67
CA ILE A 38 4.45 -0.57 -5.09
C ILE A 38 5.77 -0.94 -5.73
N ARG A 39 5.81 -2.11 -6.35
CA ARG A 39 6.91 -2.52 -7.24
C ARG A 39 6.45 -2.31 -8.67
N PHE A 40 7.18 -1.49 -9.42
CA PHE A 40 6.77 -1.12 -10.76
C PHE A 40 7.87 -1.32 -11.79
N VAL A 41 7.40 -1.52 -13.02
CA VAL A 41 8.20 -1.58 -14.23
C VAL A 41 7.51 -0.68 -15.24
N ALA A 42 8.18 0.37 -15.69
CA ALA A 42 7.71 1.25 -16.76
C ALA A 42 8.50 0.96 -18.04
N ALA A 43 7.78 0.63 -19.11
CA ALA A 43 8.33 0.47 -20.45
C ALA A 43 7.86 1.62 -21.34
N PRO A 44 8.65 2.05 -22.34
CA PRO A 44 8.16 2.95 -23.37
C PRO A 44 6.98 2.35 -24.13
N GLU A 45 6.13 3.25 -24.65
CA GLU A 45 4.90 2.94 -25.40
C GLU A 45 5.17 2.35 -26.80
#